data_AF-A0A6N2M1S4-F1
#
_entry.id   AF-A0A6N2M1S4-F1
#
_cell.length_a   1.000
_cell.length_b   1.000
_cell.length_c   1.000
_cell.angle_alpha   90.00
_cell.angle_beta   90.00
_cell.angle_gamma   90.00
#
_symmetry.space_group_name_H-M   'P 1'
#
loop_
_entity.id
_entity.type
_entity.pdbx_description
1 polymer ?
#
loop_
_entity_poly.entity_id
_entity_poly.type
_entity_poly.pdbx_seq_one_letter_code
_entity_poly.pdbx_strand_id
1 'polypeptide(L)'
;MQHRNQRMAEDQSVVGNDQHGSEALICSDSEEDIEPEEEKHEFSDGEDRILWMVSQEHGLAEEVLNVVSQFIGVGTTEIQDRCRTLEKKYNGDQSVKDTGDSVSERGISMEKSLSTALDSFDNLFCRRCLLFDCRLHGCSQTLINP
;
A
#
# COMPACT_ATOMS: atom_id res chain seq x y z
N MET A 1 -32.53 67.30 -32.61
CA MET A 1 -33.14 66.79 -33.86
C MET A 1 -32.62 65.37 -34.07
N GLN A 2 -33.54 64.41 -34.19
CA GLN A 2 -33.31 62.97 -34.45
C GLN A 2 -32.45 62.75 -35.72
N HIS A 3 -31.76 61.61 -35.95
CA HIS A 3 -32.28 60.27 -36.27
C HIS A 3 -31.05 59.33 -36.42
N ARG A 4 -30.90 58.18 -35.72
CA ARG A 4 -31.43 56.81 -35.97
C ARG A 4 -30.51 55.90 -36.83
N ASN A 5 -30.09 54.80 -36.20
CA ASN A 5 -29.45 53.53 -36.61
C ASN A 5 -29.19 53.23 -38.11
N GLN A 6 -28.00 52.68 -38.42
CA GLN A 6 -27.71 51.98 -39.68
C GLN A 6 -27.33 50.50 -39.43
N ARG A 7 -28.36 49.66 -39.62
CA ARG A 7 -28.47 48.23 -40.03
C ARG A 7 -27.29 47.25 -39.87
N MET A 8 -27.61 46.12 -39.19
CA MET A 8 -26.94 44.82 -39.33
C MET A 8 -27.00 44.34 -40.80
N ALA A 9 -26.00 43.58 -41.24
CA ALA A 9 -26.04 42.93 -42.54
C ALA A 9 -27.10 41.81 -42.54
N GLU A 10 -28.00 41.89 -43.50
CA GLU A 10 -28.90 40.83 -43.90
C GLU A 10 -28.16 40.01 -44.95
N ASP A 11 -27.88 38.74 -44.68
CA ASP A 11 -27.79 37.71 -45.72
C ASP A 11 -28.17 36.37 -45.09
N GLN A 12 -29.45 36.05 -45.22
CA GLN A 12 -29.91 34.67 -45.14
C GLN A 12 -29.36 33.90 -46.35
N SER A 13 -28.63 32.83 -46.09
CA SER A 13 -28.55 31.73 -47.04
C SER A 13 -28.85 30.43 -46.30
N VAL A 14 -30.14 30.14 -46.20
CA VAL A 14 -30.63 28.78 -45.94
C VAL A 14 -30.62 28.09 -47.30
N VAL A 15 -29.50 27.48 -47.67
CA VAL A 15 -29.53 26.47 -48.73
C VAL A 15 -30.09 25.21 -48.09
N GLY A 16 -31.40 25.06 -48.24
CA GLY A 16 -32.07 23.79 -47.99
C GLY A 16 -31.68 22.77 -49.06
N ASN A 17 -31.40 21.56 -48.55
CA ASN A 17 -31.59 20.25 -49.15
C ASN A 17 -30.66 19.85 -50.31
N ASP A 18 -29.58 19.13 -49.96
CA ASP A 18 -29.09 18.07 -50.84
C ASP A 18 -29.79 16.77 -50.45
N GLN A 19 -30.93 16.50 -51.12
CA GLN A 19 -31.56 15.18 -51.14
C GLN A 19 -30.84 14.33 -52.19
N HIS A 20 -29.65 13.85 -51.83
CA HIS A 20 -29.03 12.70 -52.48
C HIS A 20 -28.46 11.78 -51.40
N GLY A 21 -28.80 10.50 -51.51
CA GLY A 21 -28.58 9.52 -50.46
C GLY A 21 -27.12 9.38 -50.07
N SER A 22 -26.79 9.85 -48.87
CA SER A 22 -25.66 9.37 -48.08
C SER A 22 -25.86 9.87 -46.65
N GLU A 23 -26.36 8.96 -45.83
CA GLU A 23 -25.96 8.79 -44.42
C GLU A 23 -26.06 10.05 -43.55
N ALA A 24 -27.11 10.08 -42.72
CA ALA A 24 -27.17 11.00 -41.59
C ALA A 24 -25.89 10.88 -40.76
N LEU A 25 -25.09 11.94 -40.70
CA LEU A 25 -23.95 12.02 -39.79
C LEU A 25 -24.48 12.15 -38.37
N ILE A 26 -24.75 11.01 -37.75
CA ILE A 26 -24.92 10.91 -36.30
C ILE A 26 -23.54 11.17 -35.72
N CYS A 27 -23.34 12.34 -35.13
CA CYS A 27 -22.20 12.59 -34.26
C CYS A 27 -22.34 11.64 -33.06
N SER A 28 -21.72 10.46 -33.14
CA SER A 28 -21.51 9.61 -31.99
C SER A 28 -20.53 10.32 -31.06
N ASP A 29 -21.05 11.18 -30.19
CA ASP A 29 -20.36 11.63 -28.98
C ASP A 29 -20.37 10.45 -28.00
N SER A 30 -19.67 9.37 -28.39
CA SER A 30 -19.36 8.28 -27.48
C SER A 30 -18.01 8.65 -26.89
N GLU A 31 -18.05 9.48 -25.86
CA GLU A 31 -17.00 9.46 -24.85
C GLU A 31 -16.93 8.01 -24.35
N GLU A 32 -16.01 7.25 -24.93
CA GLU A 32 -15.61 5.97 -24.35
C GLU A 32 -15.06 6.33 -22.98
N ASP A 33 -15.84 6.07 -21.94
CA ASP A 33 -15.40 6.13 -20.55
C ASP A 33 -14.20 5.20 -20.46
N ILE A 34 -13.01 5.78 -20.52
CA ILE A 34 -11.75 5.05 -20.38
C ILE A 34 -11.80 4.58 -18.92
N GLU A 35 -12.31 3.38 -18.70
CA GLU A 35 -12.22 2.72 -17.40
C GLU A 35 -10.74 2.85 -16.97
N PRO A 36 -10.45 3.48 -15.83
CA PRO A 36 -9.08 3.67 -15.41
C PRO A 36 -8.46 2.28 -15.32
N GLU A 37 -7.44 2.03 -16.14
CA GLU A 37 -6.69 0.79 -16.14
C GLU A 37 -6.27 0.51 -14.70
N GLU A 38 -6.85 -0.52 -14.07
CA GLU A 38 -6.62 -0.84 -12.67
C GLU A 38 -5.11 -1.10 -12.50
N GLU A 39 -4.40 -0.09 -12.00
CA GLU A 39 -2.98 -0.19 -11.68
C GLU A 39 -2.85 -1.22 -10.55
N LYS A 40 -2.42 -2.43 -10.92
CA LYS A 40 -2.25 -3.53 -9.97
C LYS A 40 -1.25 -3.11 -8.89
N HIS A 41 -1.59 -3.37 -7.64
CA HIS A 41 -0.74 -3.01 -6.51
C HIS A 41 0.56 -3.82 -6.57
N GLU A 42 1.69 -3.13 -6.60
CA GLU A 42 3.00 -3.77 -6.50
C GLU A 42 3.34 -4.02 -5.03
N PHE A 43 3.16 -5.26 -4.58
CA PHE A 43 3.51 -5.66 -3.23
C PHE A 43 5.03 -5.57 -2.99
N SER A 44 5.41 -4.80 -1.97
CA SER A 44 6.75 -4.73 -1.43
C SER A 44 7.11 -5.96 -0.58
N ASP A 45 8.41 -6.20 -0.38
CA ASP A 45 8.90 -7.26 0.51
C ASP A 45 8.40 -7.10 1.97
N GLY A 46 8.18 -5.85 2.39
CA GLY A 46 7.66 -5.53 3.72
C GLY A 46 6.20 -5.97 3.86
N GLU A 47 5.37 -5.66 2.87
CA GLU A 47 3.97 -6.10 2.83
C GLU A 47 3.88 -7.62 2.73
N ASP A 48 4.69 -8.26 1.87
CA ASP A 48 4.75 -9.72 1.77
C ASP A 48 5.07 -10.37 3.12
N ARG A 49 5.99 -9.77 3.89
CA ARG A 49 6.34 -10.26 5.21
C ARG A 49 5.18 -10.11 6.20
N ILE A 50 4.47 -8.99 6.17
CA ILE A 50 3.29 -8.75 7.01
C ILE A 50 2.19 -9.76 6.66
N LEU A 51 1.86 -9.89 5.37
CA LEU A 51 0.87 -10.84 4.86
C LEU A 51 1.19 -12.26 5.29
N TRP A 52 2.45 -12.69 5.15
CA TRP A 52 2.88 -14.01 5.59
C TRP A 52 2.70 -14.22 7.10
N MET A 53 3.15 -13.27 7.93
CA MET A 53 3.03 -13.41 9.38
C MET A 53 1.57 -13.44 9.83
N VAL A 54 0.74 -12.52 9.33
CA VAL A 54 -0.68 -12.44 9.67
C VAL A 54 -1.44 -13.70 9.23
N SER A 55 -1.17 -14.21 8.04
CA SER A 55 -1.80 -15.44 7.54
C SER A 55 -1.48 -16.65 8.43
N GLN A 56 -0.26 -16.72 8.95
CA GLN A 56 0.16 -17.83 9.81
C GLN A 56 -0.37 -17.71 11.25
N GLU A 57 -0.45 -16.50 11.79
CA GLU A 57 -0.87 -16.27 13.18
C GLU A 57 -2.39 -16.20 13.34
N HIS A 58 -3.08 -15.59 12.37
CA HIS A 58 -4.51 -15.27 12.45
C HIS A 58 -5.37 -15.94 11.36
N GLY A 59 -4.74 -16.59 10.38
CA GLY A 59 -5.46 -17.16 9.23
C GLY A 59 -5.99 -16.10 8.26
N LEU A 60 -6.88 -16.53 7.36
CA LEU A 60 -7.48 -15.70 6.30
C LEU A 60 -8.99 -15.48 6.53
N ALA A 61 -9.39 -15.23 7.78
CA ALA A 61 -10.77 -14.85 8.09
C ALA A 61 -11.11 -13.48 7.46
N GLU A 62 -12.39 -13.25 7.16
CA GLU A 62 -12.84 -12.03 6.48
C GLU A 62 -12.48 -10.76 7.26
N GLU A 63 -12.59 -10.79 8.59
CA GLU A 63 -12.23 -9.67 9.45
C GLU A 63 -10.74 -9.34 9.37
N VAL A 64 -9.89 -10.38 9.29
CA VAL A 64 -8.44 -10.22 9.14
C VAL A 64 -8.11 -9.62 7.78
N LEU A 65 -8.70 -10.15 6.71
CA LEU A 65 -8.52 -9.64 5.35
C LEU A 65 -8.97 -8.17 5.24
N ASN A 66 -10.08 -7.80 5.86
CA ASN A 66 -10.57 -6.42 5.87
C ASN A 66 -9.61 -5.45 6.59
N VAL A 67 -9.06 -5.84 7.74
CA VAL A 67 -8.08 -5.00 8.47
C VAL A 67 -6.80 -4.82 7.66
N VAL A 68 -6.30 -5.91 7.07
CA VAL A 68 -5.09 -5.88 6.22
C VAL A 68 -5.35 -5.05 4.96
N SER A 69 -6.53 -5.18 4.36
CA SER A 69 -6.99 -4.38 3.22
C SER A 69 -6.97 -2.88 3.52
N GLN A 70 -7.48 -2.48 4.68
CA GLN A 70 -7.44 -1.08 5.11
C GLN A 70 -6.01 -0.60 5.36
N PHE A 71 -5.11 -1.47 5.82
CA PHE A 71 -3.71 -1.11 6.10
C PHE A 71 -2.88 -0.94 4.82
N ILE A 72 -3.02 -1.86 3.86
CA ILE A 72 -2.24 -1.85 2.62
C ILE A 72 -2.89 -0.94 1.57
N GLY A 73 -4.22 -0.76 1.63
CA GLY A 73 -4.97 0.06 0.68
C GLY A 73 -5.42 -0.69 -0.58
N VAL A 74 -5.44 -2.04 -0.53
CA VAL A 74 -5.83 -2.91 -1.65
C VAL A 74 -7.04 -3.77 -1.30
N GLY A 75 -7.74 -4.26 -2.32
CA GLY A 75 -8.90 -5.14 -2.15
C GLY A 75 -8.56 -6.44 -1.41
N THR A 76 -9.53 -6.96 -0.64
CA THR A 76 -9.38 -8.22 0.11
C THR A 76 -9.11 -9.42 -0.79
N THR A 77 -9.64 -9.42 -2.01
CA THR A 77 -9.39 -10.44 -3.04
C THR A 77 -7.93 -10.46 -3.47
N GLU A 78 -7.35 -9.30 -3.75
CA GLU A 78 -5.96 -9.16 -4.15
C GLU A 78 -5.01 -9.59 -3.03
N ILE A 79 -5.32 -9.22 -1.78
CA ILE A 79 -4.60 -9.69 -0.59
C ILE A 79 -4.69 -11.22 -0.46
N GLN A 80 -5.88 -11.79 -0.62
CA GLN A 80 -6.07 -13.24 -0.50
C GLN A 80 -5.27 -14.00 -1.57
N ASP A 81 -5.27 -13.51 -2.81
CA ASP A 81 -4.50 -14.10 -3.90
C ASP A 81 -2.99 -13.96 -3.68
N ARG A 82 -2.55 -12.83 -3.11
CA ARG A 82 -1.16 -12.64 -2.71
C ARG A 82 -0.75 -13.62 -1.62
N CYS A 83 -1.57 -13.82 -0.58
CA CYS A 83 -1.31 -14.79 0.49
C CYS A 83 -1.15 -16.22 -0.05
N ARG A 84 -2.03 -16.66 -0.97
CA ARG A 84 -1.91 -17.98 -1.62
C ARG A 84 -0.63 -18.13 -2.45
N THR A 85 -0.17 -17.03 -3.05
CA THR A 85 1.10 -17.01 -3.79
C THR A 85 2.29 -17.14 -2.84
N LEU A 86 2.25 -16.43 -1.71
CA LEU A 86 3.28 -16.51 -0.66
C LEU A 86 3.33 -17.89 -0.01
N GLU A 87 2.18 -18.53 0.24
CA GLU A 87 2.12 -19.91 0.72
C GLU A 87 2.89 -20.87 -0.20
N LYS A 88 2.73 -20.76 -1.52
CA LYS A 88 3.47 -21.58 -2.47
C LYS A 88 4.97 -21.27 -2.46
N LYS A 89 5.33 -19.97 -2.41
CA LYS A 89 6.71 -19.50 -2.37
C LYS A 89 7.45 -20.04 -1.14
N TYR A 90 6.86 -19.94 0.05
CA TYR A 90 7.51 -20.33 1.29
C TYR A 90 7.39 -21.81 1.63
N ASN A 91 6.31 -22.49 1.22
CA ASN A 91 6.18 -23.94 1.44
C ASN A 91 6.90 -24.77 0.37
N GLY A 92 7.08 -24.24 -0.85
CA GLY A 92 7.77 -24.91 -1.94
C GLY A 92 9.31 -24.88 -1.85
N ASP A 93 9.86 -23.90 -1.12
CA ASP A 93 11.32 -23.69 -1.03
C ASP A 93 12.02 -24.61 -0.01
N GLN A 94 11.27 -25.42 0.74
CA GLN A 94 11.84 -26.43 1.64
C GLN A 94 12.58 -27.58 0.90
N SER A 95 12.60 -27.56 -0.44
CA SER A 95 13.14 -28.63 -1.29
C SER A 95 14.55 -28.38 -1.86
N VAL A 96 15.18 -27.20 -1.70
CA VAL A 96 16.49 -26.94 -2.32
C VAL A 96 17.50 -26.30 -1.36
N LYS A 97 18.30 -27.19 -0.77
CA LYS A 97 19.71 -27.03 -0.37
C LYS A 97 20.08 -25.92 0.61
N ASP A 98 20.33 -26.38 1.83
CA ASP A 98 21.45 -26.02 2.72
C ASP A 98 22.62 -25.32 1.99
N THR A 99 22.72 -23.99 2.16
CA THR A 99 23.98 -23.23 2.27
C THR A 99 23.66 -21.83 2.79
N GLY A 100 23.99 -21.57 4.06
CA GLY A 100 24.33 -20.22 4.53
C GLY A 100 23.23 -19.46 5.26
N ASP A 101 22.91 -19.93 6.48
CA ASP A 101 22.45 -19.15 7.64
C ASP A 101 21.11 -18.37 7.54
N SER A 102 20.33 -18.46 8.61
CA SER A 102 19.24 -17.54 8.99
C SER A 102 17.80 -17.68 8.44
N VAL A 103 17.31 -18.88 8.10
CA VAL A 103 15.84 -19.07 7.94
C VAL A 103 15.33 -20.39 8.49
N SER A 104 15.55 -20.64 9.79
CA SER A 104 14.75 -21.62 10.53
C SER A 104 14.76 -21.34 12.03
N GLU A 105 14.35 -20.12 12.39
CA GLU A 105 13.91 -19.80 13.74
C GLU A 105 12.95 -18.61 13.60
N ARG A 106 11.72 -18.86 13.11
CA ARG A 106 10.67 -17.83 13.08
C ARG A 106 9.36 -18.28 13.73
N GLY A 107 9.49 -19.18 14.68
CA GLY A 107 8.84 -19.00 15.97
C GLY A 107 9.88 -18.44 16.91
N ILE A 108 10.46 -17.27 16.63
CA ILE A 108 11.26 -16.59 17.64
C ILE A 108 10.25 -16.29 18.74
N SER A 109 10.34 -16.98 19.86
CA SER A 109 9.79 -16.44 21.10
C SER A 109 10.52 -15.12 21.33
N MET A 110 9.98 -14.04 20.74
CA MET A 110 10.52 -12.68 20.85
C MET A 110 10.43 -12.17 22.29
N GLU A 111 9.83 -12.96 23.17
CA GLU A 111 9.83 -12.76 24.61
C GLU A 111 11.24 -12.82 25.23
N LYS A 112 12.18 -13.57 24.63
CA LYS A 112 13.58 -13.65 25.11
C LYS A 112 14.52 -12.57 24.54
N SER A 113 14.08 -11.74 23.58
CA SER A 113 14.96 -10.81 22.86
C SER A 113 14.82 -9.35 23.31
N LEU A 114 13.60 -8.87 23.60
CA LEU A 114 13.39 -7.46 23.95
C LEU A 114 13.87 -7.13 25.37
N SER A 115 13.44 -7.91 26.36
CA SER A 115 13.79 -7.68 27.77
C SER A 115 15.29 -7.79 28.00
N THR A 116 15.94 -8.79 27.39
CA THR A 116 17.40 -8.97 27.42
C THR A 116 18.14 -7.81 26.74
N ALA A 117 17.65 -7.32 25.60
CA ALA A 117 18.27 -6.18 24.91
C ALA A 117 18.11 -4.87 25.71
N LEU A 118 16.95 -4.66 26.33
CA LEU A 118 16.69 -3.52 27.19
C LEU A 118 17.51 -3.58 28.50
N ASP A 119 17.69 -4.77 29.07
CA ASP A 119 18.54 -4.96 30.25
C ASP A 119 20.00 -4.58 29.94
N SER A 120 20.52 -4.94 28.76
CA SER A 120 21.84 -4.48 28.30
C SER A 120 21.94 -2.96 28.20
N PHE A 121 20.89 -2.32 27.67
CA PHE A 121 20.84 -0.86 27.55
C PHE A 121 20.81 -0.17 28.92
N ASP A 122 19.97 -0.66 29.84
CA ASP A 122 19.83 -0.12 31.19
C ASP A 122 21.09 -0.31 32.04
N ASN A 123 21.87 -1.35 31.72
CA ASN A 123 23.18 -1.55 32.32
C ASN A 123 24.23 -0.58 31.77
N LEU A 124 24.25 -0.26 30.48
CA LEU A 124 25.31 0.58 29.89
C LEU A 124 25.00 2.08 29.91
N PHE A 125 23.72 2.47 29.91
CA PHE A 125 23.32 3.87 29.72
C PHE A 125 23.16 4.64 31.05
N CYS A 126 23.94 5.70 31.23
CA CYS A 126 23.82 6.58 32.37
C CYS A 126 22.78 7.68 32.12
N ARG A 127 21.59 7.54 32.71
CA ARG A 127 20.49 8.53 32.57
C ARG A 127 20.84 9.92 33.12
N ARG A 128 21.79 10.03 34.05
CA ARG A 128 22.24 11.33 34.61
C ARG A 128 23.14 12.13 33.66
N CYS A 129 23.87 11.44 32.79
CA CYS A 129 24.83 12.06 31.87
C CYS A 129 24.41 11.95 30.41
N LEU A 130 23.42 11.11 30.11
CA LEU A 130 22.97 10.75 28.76
C LEU A 130 24.10 10.17 27.89
N LEU A 131 24.99 9.39 28.51
CA LEU A 131 26.15 8.75 27.87
C LEU A 131 26.24 7.28 28.28
N PHE A 132 26.78 6.44 27.39
CA PHE A 132 27.11 5.04 27.69
C PHE A 132 28.43 4.93 28.49
N ASP A 133 28.56 3.93 29.35
CA ASP A 133 29.75 3.61 30.15
C ASP A 133 30.29 4.79 30.98
N CYS A 134 29.39 5.46 31.69
CA CYS A 134 29.76 6.58 32.54
C CYS A 134 30.66 6.13 33.71
N ARG A 135 31.96 6.46 33.62
CA ARG A 135 32.96 6.15 34.66
C ARG A 135 32.68 6.76 36.04
N LEU A 136 31.83 7.79 36.10
CA LEU A 136 31.49 8.49 37.34
C LEU A 136 30.27 7.90 38.06
N HIS A 137 29.32 7.33 37.32
CA HIS A 137 28.02 6.94 37.85
C HIS A 137 27.76 5.43 37.83
N GLY A 138 28.70 4.64 37.30
CA GLY A 138 28.54 3.20 37.18
C GLY A 138 27.42 2.79 36.21
N CYS A 139 27.37 1.50 35.95
CA CYS A 139 26.31 0.83 35.20
C CYS A 139 25.13 0.55 36.14
N SER A 140 23.90 0.62 35.62
CA SER A 140 22.64 0.34 36.33
C SER A 140 22.11 1.46 37.25
N GLN A 141 21.11 2.22 36.79
CA GLN A 141 20.28 3.07 37.66
C GLN A 141 18.88 2.46 37.79
N THR A 142 18.37 2.35 39.02
CA THR A 142 17.01 1.88 39.30
C THR A 142 16.01 2.74 38.53
N LEU A 143 15.12 2.10 37.78
CA LEU A 143 13.99 2.76 37.14
C LEU A 143 13.11 3.37 38.24
N ILE A 144 13.05 4.70 38.30
CA ILE A 144 12.09 5.42 39.13
C ILE A 144 10.94 5.80 38.20
N ASN A 145 9.84 5.05 38.28
CA ASN A 145 8.61 5.38 37.57
C ASN A 145 7.85 6.46 38.37
N PRO A 146 7.28 7.51 37.74
CA PRO A 146 6.50 8.53 38.42
C PRO A 146 5.20 7.99 39.04
#